data_AF-A0A2R6KJZ6-F1
#
_entry.id   AF-A0A2R6KJZ6-F1
#
_cell.length_a   1.000
_cell.length_b   1.000
_cell.length_c   1.000
_cell.angle_alpha   90.00
_cell.angle_beta   90.00
_cell.angle_gamma   90.00
#
_symmetry.space_group_name_H-M   'P 1'
#
loop_
_entity.id
_entity.type
_entity.pdbx_description
1 polymer ?
#
loop_
_entity_poly.entity_id
_entity_poly.type
_entity_poly.pdbx_seq_one_letter_code
_entity_poly.pdbx_strand_id
1 'polypeptide(L)' 'MRDLARVCRVGTVLSATALCLVVAAVGVVAFVAELHATWTWYFRMERAIATATPVAMWLLGASVAFLFGTVATAGDA' A
#
# COMPACT_ATOMS: atom_id res chain seq x y z
N MET A 1 -14.09 22.15 -8.84
CA MET A 1 -14.65 20.83 -8.40
C MET A 1 -14.21 19.68 -9.30
N ARG A 2 -14.27 19.80 -10.63
CA ARG A 2 -13.81 18.73 -11.56
C ARG A 2 -12.36 18.31 -11.38
N ASP A 3 -11.45 19.26 -11.12
CA ASP A 3 -10.04 18.94 -10.87
C ASP A 3 -9.83 18.20 -9.54
N LEU A 4 -10.60 18.55 -8.51
CA LEU A 4 -10.56 17.88 -7.21
C LEU A 4 -11.06 16.43 -7.33
N ALA A 5 -12.18 16.21 -8.02
CA ALA A 5 -12.70 14.86 -8.28
C ALA A 5 -11.68 14.00 -9.08
N ARG A 6 -10.97 14.60 -10.04
CA ARG A 6 -9.89 13.93 -10.78
C ARG A 6 -8.72 13.57 -9.87
N VAL A 7 -8.26 14.50 -9.03
CA VAL A 7 -7.17 14.26 -8.07
C VAL A 7 -7.53 13.16 -7.10
N CYS A 8 -8.75 13.17 -6.53
CA CYS A 8 -9.20 12.13 -5.62
C CYS A 8 -9.21 10.76 -6.31
N ARG A 9 -9.76 10.64 -7.53
CA ARG A 9 -9.81 9.36 -8.25
C ARG A 9 -8.41 8.82 -8.58
N VAL A 10 -7.54 9.67 -9.12
CA VAL A 10 -6.17 9.30 -9.44
C VAL A 10 -5.42 8.93 -8.15
N GLY A 11 -5.60 9.71 -7.09
CA GLY A 11 -5.03 9.46 -5.77
C GLY A 11 -5.44 8.09 -5.20
N THR A 12 -6.73 7.74 -5.24
CA THR A 12 -7.23 6.42 -4.82
C THR A 12 -6.57 5.29 -5.57
N VAL A 13 -6.53 5.35 -6.91
CA VAL A 13 -5.96 4.27 -7.73
C VAL A 13 -4.46 4.14 -7.49
N LEU A 14 -3.72 5.25 -7.46
CA LEU A 14 -2.27 5.24 -7.26
C LEU A 14 -1.89 4.75 -5.87
N SER A 15 -2.55 5.25 -4.82
CA SER A 15 -2.26 4.85 -3.44
C SER A 15 -2.59 3.38 -3.18
N ALA A 16 -3.74 2.90 -3.68
CA ALA A 16 -4.10 1.49 -3.58
C ALA A 16 -3.13 0.59 -4.35
N THR A 17 -2.76 0.98 -5.57
CA THR A 17 -1.80 0.21 -6.40
C THR A 17 -0.43 0.17 -5.73
N ALA A 18 0.06 1.29 -5.23
CA ALA A 18 1.32 1.36 -4.49
C ALA A 18 1.28 0.47 -3.24
N LEU A 19 0.17 0.47 -2.49
CA LEU A 19 0.00 -0.41 -1.34
C LEU A 19 0.06 -1.89 -1.74
N CYS A 20 -0.63 -2.29 -2.81
CA CYS A 20 -0.59 -3.66 -3.32
C CYS A 20 0.83 -4.08 -3.71
N LEU A 21 1.60 -3.19 -4.34
CA LEU A 21 3.00 -3.46 -4.70
C LEU A 21 3.88 -3.66 -3.47
N VAL A 22 3.70 -2.86 -2.42
CA VAL A 22 4.43 -3.02 -1.15
C VAL A 22 4.11 -4.38 -0.52
N VAL A 23 2.83 -4.74 -0.45
CA VAL A 23 2.39 -6.04 0.10
C VAL A 23 2.94 -7.20 -0.74
N ALA A 24 2.91 -7.10 -2.06
CA ALA A 24 3.45 -8.12 -2.96
C ALA A 24 4.97 -8.29 -2.77
N ALA A 25 5.73 -7.20 -2.66
CA ALA A 25 7.16 -7.25 -2.42
C ALA A 25 7.51 -7.94 -1.09
N VAL A 26 6.79 -7.63 -0.01
CA VAL A 26 6.94 -8.32 1.28
C VAL A 26 6.58 -9.80 1.16
N GLY A 27 5.52 -10.14 0.42
CA GLY A 27 5.12 -11.52 0.15
C GLY A 27 6.21 -12.32 -0.58
N VAL A 28 6.90 -11.72 -1.54
CA VAL A 28 8.06 -12.35 -2.21
C VAL A 28 9.19 -12.63 -1.22
N VAL A 29 9.52 -11.68 -0.33
CA VAL A 29 10.54 -11.89 0.70
C VAL A 29 10.15 -13.03 1.64
N ALA A 30 8.89 -13.09 2.04
CA ALA A 30 8.36 -14.17 2.89
C ALA A 30 8.46 -15.54 2.19
N PHE A 31 8.08 -15.60 0.92
CA PHE A 31 8.19 -16.82 0.11
C PHE A 31 9.65 -17.29 -0.01
N VAL A 32 10.60 -16.37 -0.27
CA VAL A 32 12.03 -16.69 -0.33
C VAL A 32 12.55 -17.18 1.02
N ALA A 33 12.12 -16.58 2.13
CA ALA A 33 12.53 -17.03 3.45
C ALA A 33 12.06 -18.46 3.74
N GLU A 34 10.85 -18.80 3.32
CA GLU A 34 10.29 -20.14 3.45
C GLU A 34 11.01 -21.17 2.56
N LEU A 35 11.41 -20.79 1.34
CA LEU A 35 12.19 -21.67 0.46
C LEU A 35 13.57 -22.04 1.04
N HIS A 36 14.19 -21.11 1.76
CA HIS A 36 15.49 -21.36 2.38
C HIS A 36 15.38 -21.99 3.78
N ALA A 37 14.29 -21.73 4.51
CA ALA A 37 14.01 -22.27 5.84
C ALA A 37 15.16 -22.12 6.85
N THR A 38 15.91 -21.00 6.78
CA THR A 38 16.98 -20.71 7.74
C THR A 38 16.68 -19.48 8.58
N TRP A 39 17.17 -19.48 9.82
CA TRP A 39 17.07 -18.36 10.74
C TRP A 39 17.56 -17.03 10.15
N THR A 40 18.64 -17.05 9.37
CA THR A 40 19.16 -15.85 8.72
C THR A 40 18.17 -15.23 7.74
N TRP A 41 17.44 -16.05 6.99
CA TRP A 41 16.42 -15.56 6.07
C TRP A 41 15.16 -15.09 6.78
N TYR A 42 14.75 -15.74 7.87
CA TYR A 42 13.66 -15.23 8.71
C TYR A 42 13.98 -13.85 9.32
N PHE A 43 15.20 -13.62 9.80
CA PHE A 43 15.61 -12.28 10.25
C PHE A 43 15.61 -11.23 9.14
N ARG A 44 15.98 -11.61 7.92
CA ARG A 44 15.90 -10.71 6.76
C ARG A 44 14.45 -10.38 6.41
N MET A 45 13.56 -11.37 6.47
CA MET A 45 12.12 -11.17 6.31
C MET A 45 11.55 -10.24 7.38
N GLU A 46 11.88 -10.46 8.65
CA GLU A 46 11.43 -9.60 9.75
C GLU A 46 11.87 -8.14 9.54
N ARG A 47 13.13 -7.91 9.18
CA ARG A 47 13.63 -6.55 8.86
C ARG A 47 12.91 -5.93 7.66
N ALA A 48 12.64 -6.71 6.61
CA ALA A 48 11.91 -6.22 5.45
C ALA A 48 10.45 -5.84 5.80
N ILE A 49 9.79 -6.63 6.64
CA ILE A 49 8.44 -6.32 7.13
C ILE A 49 8.48 -5.05 8.00
N ALA A 50 9.44 -4.94 8.92
CA ALA A 50 9.58 -3.80 9.80
C ALA A 50 9.78 -2.48 9.05
N THR A 51 10.55 -2.49 7.95
CA THR A 51 10.76 -1.30 7.12
C THR A 51 9.58 -1.01 6.19
N ALA A 52 8.89 -2.03 5.67
CA ALA A 52 7.74 -1.85 4.78
C ALA A 52 6.46 -1.42 5.53
N THR A 53 6.29 -1.83 6.78
CA THR A 53 5.10 -1.55 7.61
C THR A 53 4.75 -0.06 7.69
N PRO A 54 5.66 0.88 8.04
CA PRO A 54 5.31 2.30 8.11
C PRO A 54 4.87 2.85 6.74
N VAL A 55 5.50 2.40 5.65
CA VAL A 55 5.12 2.81 4.28
C VAL A 55 3.73 2.29 3.94
N ALA A 56 3.44 1.02 4.24
CA ALA A 56 2.13 0.43 4.03
C ALA A 56 1.05 1.16 4.85
N MET A 57 1.33 1.55 6.09
CA MET A 57 0.42 2.31 6.94
C MET A 57 0.10 3.69 6.35
N TRP A 58 1.11 4.41 5.86
CA TRP A 58 0.91 5.69 5.19
C TRP A 58 0.10 5.56 3.91
N LEU A 59 0.41 4.57 3.08
CA LEU A 59 -0.33 4.31 1.84
C LEU A 59 -1.78 3.87 2.11
N LEU A 60 -2.02 3.08 3.16
CA LEU A 60 -3.36 2.71 3.60
C LEU A 60 -4.14 3.94 4.05
N GLY A 61 -3.56 4.78 4.90
CA GLY A 61 -4.19 6.03 5.34
C GLY A 61 -4.51 6.96 4.17
N ALA A 62 -3.58 7.12 3.23
CA ALA A 62 -3.80 7.89 2.00
C ALA A 62 -4.91 7.29 1.13
N SER A 63 -4.94 5.97 0.96
CA SER A 63 -5.97 5.27 0.20
C SER A 63 -7.36 5.52 0.78
N VAL A 64 -7.50 5.42 2.10
CA VAL A 64 -8.75 5.70 2.81
C VAL A 64 -9.17 7.16 2.62
N ALA A 65 -8.25 8.11 2.81
CA ALA A 65 -8.54 9.54 2.65
C ALA A 65 -8.98 9.89 1.22
N PHE A 66 -8.27 9.39 0.21
CA PHE A 66 -8.66 9.60 -1.18
C PHE A 66 -9.99 8.93 -1.52
N LEU A 67 -10.25 7.72 -1.01
CA LEU A 67 -11.53 7.04 -1.18
C LEU A 67 -12.69 7.89 -0.66
N PHE A 68 -12.59 8.41 0.58
CA PHE A 68 -13.61 9.33 1.10
C PHE A 68 -13.74 10.59 0.26
N GLY A 69 -12.63 11.16 -0.21
CA GLY A 69 -12.65 12.30 -1.13
C GLY A 69 -13.36 11.98 -2.46
N THR A 70 -13.16 10.78 -3.02
CA THR A 70 -13.87 10.36 -4.24
C THR A 70 -15.37 10.21 -4.03
N VAL A 71 -15.79 9.68 -2.89
CA VAL A 71 -17.22 9.53 -2.55
C VAL A 71 -17.86 10.90 -2.35
N ALA A 72 -17.21 11.79 -1.58
CA ALA A 72 -17.71 13.14 -1.35
C ALA A 72 -17.88 13.93 -2.66
N THR A 73 -16.89 13.88 -3.53
CA THR A 73 -16.93 14.60 -4.82
C THR A 73 -17.82 13.95 -5.88
N ALA A 74 -18.35 12.74 -5.64
CA ALA A 74 -19.28 12.07 -6.54
C ALA A 74 -20.73 12.56 -6.37
N GLY A 75 -21.10 13.09 -5.21
CA GLY A 75 -22.45 13.65 -4.97
C GLY A 75 -22.66 15.06 -5.53
N ASP A 76 -21.57 15.78 -5.83
CA ASP A 76 -21.56 17.15 -6.34
C ASP A 76 -21.45 17.25 -7.89
N ALA A 77 -21.48 16.11 -8.60
CA ALA A 77 -21.28 15.99 -10.05
C ALA A 77 -22.57 15.61 -10.79
#